data_AF-A0A352MAN7-F1
#
_entry.id   AF-A0A352MAN7-F1
#
_cell.length_a   1.000
_cell.length_b   1.000
_cell.length_c   1.000
_cell.angle_alpha   90.00
_cell.angle_beta   90.00
_cell.angle_gamma   90.00
#
_symmetry.space_group_name_H-M   'P 1'
#
loop_
_entity.id
_entity.type
_entity.pdbx_description
1 polymer ?
#
loop_
_entity_poly.entity_id
_entity_poly.type
_entity_poly.pdbx_seq_one_letter_code
_entity_poly.pdbx_strand_id
1 'polypeptide(L)'
;MKKTLLFLLLSVSMISISAQDETKPEDKSKPVRFTFGTGVLVDNQTVATPYKGGLELQIHHRFSLIENYHNLFGIYGAANTRLGLNYGITD
;
A
#
# COMPACT_ATOMS: atom_id res chain seq x y z
N MET A 1 4.59 -9.60 -52.52
CA MET A 1 4.75 -10.45 -51.33
C MET A 1 6.09 -10.24 -50.61
N LYS A 2 7.25 -10.39 -51.28
CA LYS A 2 8.56 -10.15 -50.62
C LYS A 2 8.78 -8.69 -50.17
N LYS A 3 8.38 -7.72 -51.00
CA LYS A 3 8.50 -6.28 -50.68
C LYS A 3 7.54 -5.81 -49.57
N THR A 4 6.34 -6.40 -49.51
CA THR A 4 5.35 -6.12 -48.46
C THR A 4 5.77 -6.73 -47.13
N LEU A 5 6.42 -7.90 -47.14
CA LEU A 5 7.00 -8.53 -45.95
C LEU A 5 8.14 -7.68 -45.37
N LEU A 6 9.00 -7.10 -46.21
CA LEU A 6 10.10 -6.23 -45.79
C LEU A 6 9.60 -4.93 -45.13
N PHE A 7 8.53 -4.33 -45.69
CA PHE A 7 7.89 -3.15 -45.12
C PHE A 7 7.25 -3.44 -43.75
N LEU A 8 6.62 -4.62 -43.62
CA LEU A 8 6.06 -5.08 -42.34
C LEU A 8 7.17 -5.27 -41.29
N LEU A 9 8.28 -5.89 -41.66
CA LEU A 9 9.43 -6.11 -40.77
C LEU A 9 10.04 -4.79 -40.27
N LEU A 10 10.13 -3.79 -41.15
CA LEU A 10 10.65 -2.46 -40.82
C LEU A 10 9.72 -1.69 -39.88
N SER A 11 8.40 -1.84 -40.05
CA SER A 11 7.41 -1.23 -39.13
C SER A 11 7.47 -1.80 -37.71
N VAL A 12 7.78 -3.09 -37.57
CA VAL A 12 7.92 -3.75 -36.25
C VAL A 12 9.17 -3.28 -35.51
N SER A 13 10.26 -2.97 -36.22
CA SER A 13 11.49 -2.46 -35.61
C SER A 13 11.39 -1.05 -35.00
N MET A 14 10.35 -0.27 -35.36
CA MET A 14 10.13 1.08 -34.82
C MET A 14 9.37 1.09 -33.48
N ILE A 15 8.88 -0.05 -32.99
CA ILE A 15 8.07 -0.12 -31.76
C ILE A 15 8.95 -0.16 -30.49
N SER A 16 10.27 -0.30 -30.62
CA SER A 16 11.17 -0.58 -29.47
C SER A 16 11.92 0.62 -28.90
N ILE A 17 11.47 1.87 -29.07
CA ILE A 17 12.16 3.04 -28.50
C ILE A 17 11.18 3.87 -27.66
N SER A 18 10.92 3.42 -26.43
CA SER A 18 10.36 4.25 -25.34
C SER A 18 10.54 3.55 -23.98
N ALA A 19 11.79 3.39 -23.56
CA ALA A 19 12.13 3.08 -22.17
C ALA A 19 13.40 3.84 -21.80
N GLN A 20 13.33 5.18 -21.87
CA GLN A 20 14.26 6.02 -21.13
C GLN A 20 13.64 6.19 -19.75
N ASP A 21 14.01 5.30 -18.83
CA ASP A 21 13.82 5.60 -17.41
C ASP A 21 14.65 6.86 -17.13
N GLU A 22 13.98 8.00 -16.96
CA GLU A 22 14.63 9.16 -16.38
C GLU A 22 15.28 8.71 -15.08
N THR A 23 16.59 8.91 -14.99
CA THR A 23 17.36 8.63 -13.78
C THR A 23 16.80 9.54 -12.71
N LYS A 24 15.83 9.04 -11.92
CA LYS A 24 15.24 9.80 -10.82
C LYS A 24 16.42 10.24 -9.96
N PRO A 25 16.51 11.55 -9.62
CA PRO A 25 17.57 12.02 -8.74
C PRO A 25 17.58 11.14 -7.50
N GLU A 26 18.74 10.56 -7.21
CA GLU A 26 18.93 9.70 -6.06
C GLU A 26 18.56 10.51 -4.82
N ASP A 27 17.40 10.19 -4.25
CA ASP A 27 16.83 10.95 -3.15
C ASP A 27 17.80 10.78 -1.97
N LYS A 28 18.51 11.86 -1.60
CA LYS A 28 19.54 11.80 -0.56
C LYS A 28 18.94 11.15 0.68
N SER A 29 19.54 10.06 1.14
CA SER A 29 19.09 9.33 2.32
C SER A 29 18.98 10.29 3.51
N LYS A 30 17.74 10.62 3.89
CA LYS A 30 17.44 11.47 5.04
C LYS A 30 17.30 10.58 6.27
N PRO A 31 17.77 11.02 7.44
CA PRO A 31 17.51 10.29 8.68
C PRO A 31 16.00 10.19 8.92
N VAL A 32 15.54 9.02 9.36
CA VAL A 32 14.13 8.81 9.72
C VAL A 32 13.84 9.62 10.99
N ARG A 33 12.89 10.55 10.92
CA ARG A 33 12.60 11.51 12.01
C ARG A 33 11.33 11.19 12.83
N PHE A 34 10.52 10.20 12.42
CA PHE A 34 9.14 10.01 12.92
C PHE A 34 8.78 8.56 13.33
N THR A 35 9.77 7.73 13.68
CA THR A 35 9.58 6.31 14.04
C THR A 35 8.79 6.07 15.34
N PHE A 36 8.44 7.10 16.10
CA PHE A 36 7.58 6.98 17.29
C PHE A 36 6.49 8.07 17.36
N GLY A 37 6.30 8.83 16.29
CA GLY A 37 5.23 9.83 16.20
C GLY A 37 3.94 9.11 15.84
N THR A 38 3.25 8.54 16.82
CA THR A 38 1.99 7.81 16.60
C THR A 38 0.82 8.52 17.28
N GLY A 39 -0.33 8.53 16.60
CA GLY A 39 -1.57 9.15 17.08
C GLY A 39 -2.46 8.18 17.86
N VAL A 40 -2.03 6.92 18.05
CA VAL A 40 -2.85 5.85 18.64
C VAL A 40 -2.11 5.25 19.84
N LEU A 41 -2.71 5.31 21.03
CA LEU A 41 -2.02 5.00 22.28
C LEU A 41 -2.26 3.58 22.84
N VAL A 42 -3.23 2.82 22.32
CA VAL A 42 -3.62 1.54 22.97
C VAL A 42 -4.06 0.45 22.00
N ASP A 43 -4.79 0.76 20.91
CA ASP A 43 -5.43 -0.27 20.07
C ASP A 43 -4.83 -0.47 18.67
N ASN A 44 -3.64 0.05 18.38
CA ASN A 44 -2.83 -0.43 17.24
C ASN A 44 -1.36 -0.03 17.43
N GLN A 45 -0.43 -0.97 17.26
CA GLN A 45 1.00 -0.66 17.26
C GLN A 45 1.39 -0.15 15.87
N THR A 46 1.25 1.15 15.64
CA THR A 46 1.90 1.81 14.52
C THR A 46 3.01 2.70 15.05
N VAL A 47 4.24 2.43 14.60
CA VAL A 47 5.42 3.22 14.92
C VAL A 47 5.32 4.66 14.36
N ALA A 48 4.46 4.90 13.37
CA ALA A 48 4.28 6.20 12.73
C ALA A 48 2.81 6.49 12.40
N THR A 49 2.45 7.77 12.40
CA THR A 49 1.21 8.28 11.81
C THR A 49 1.28 8.34 10.29
N PRO A 50 0.11 8.38 9.61
CA PRO A 50 0.07 8.77 8.20
C PRO A 50 0.75 10.13 8.01
N TYR A 51 1.64 10.23 7.02
CA TYR A 51 2.24 11.49 6.60
C TYR A 51 1.18 12.45 6.06
N LYS A 52 1.50 13.74 5.92
CA LYS A 52 0.58 14.74 5.36
C LYS A 52 0.02 14.33 4.00
N GLY A 53 -1.30 14.25 3.90
CA GLY A 53 -2.02 13.80 2.71
C GLY A 53 -2.18 12.28 2.59
N GLY A 54 -1.57 11.50 3.49
CA GLY A 54 -1.75 10.06 3.58
C GLY A 54 -3.12 9.69 4.10
N LEU A 55 -3.81 8.79 3.40
CA LEU A 55 -5.08 8.21 3.80
C LEU A 55 -4.85 6.76 4.24
N GLU A 56 -5.30 6.42 5.44
CA GLU A 56 -5.19 5.08 6.00
C GLU A 56 -6.59 4.53 6.30
N LEU A 57 -6.88 3.34 5.78
CA LEU A 57 -8.06 2.56 6.13
C LEU A 57 -7.69 1.58 7.23
N GLN A 58 -8.31 1.72 8.40
CA GLN A 58 -8.13 0.81 9.53
C GLN A 58 -9.33 -0.11 9.70
N ILE A 59 -9.07 -1.42 9.79
CA ILE A 59 -10.04 -2.46 10.06
C ILE A 59 -9.69 -3.11 11.39
N HIS A 60 -10.48 -2.81 12.42
CA HIS A 60 -10.31 -3.33 13.78
C HIS A 60 -11.27 -4.50 13.95
N HIS A 61 -10.74 -5.72 13.97
CA HIS A 61 -11.52 -6.93 14.22
C HIS A 61 -11.14 -7.51 15.58
N ARG A 62 -12.08 -7.54 16.53
CA ARG A 62 -11.85 -8.13 17.86
C ARG A 62 -12.49 -9.51 17.95
N PHE A 63 -11.71 -10.47 18.41
CA PHE A 63 -12.22 -11.78 18.76
C PHE A 63 -13.04 -11.70 20.05
N SER A 64 -14.21 -12.32 20.03
CA SER A 64 -15.04 -12.52 21.22
C SER A 64 -14.53 -13.71 22.04
N LEU A 65 -15.24 -14.06 23.12
CA LEU A 65 -14.88 -15.22 23.94
C LEU A 65 -14.74 -16.48 23.06
N ILE A 66 -13.63 -17.21 23.22
CA ILE A 66 -13.39 -18.46 22.49
C ILE A 66 -13.95 -19.61 23.31
N GLU A 67 -15.18 -20.03 23.01
CA GLU A 67 -15.85 -21.13 23.71
C GLU A 67 -15.66 -22.47 22.98
N ASN A 68 -15.49 -22.45 21.66
CA ASN A 68 -15.21 -23.64 20.86
C ASN A 68 -14.32 -23.33 19.66
N TYR A 69 -13.87 -24.38 18.94
CA TYR A 69 -12.93 -24.24 17.82
C TYR A 69 -13.47 -23.40 16.65
N HIS A 70 -14.80 -23.28 16.48
CA HIS A 70 -15.39 -22.44 15.44
C HIS A 70 -15.21 -20.95 15.74
N ASN A 71 -15.07 -20.58 17.02
CA ASN A 71 -14.81 -19.19 17.43
C ASN A 71 -13.36 -18.76 17.17
N LEU A 72 -12.45 -19.70 16.92
CA LEU A 72 -11.03 -19.42 16.68
C LEU A 72 -10.81 -18.54 15.44
N PHE A 73 -11.68 -18.69 14.44
CA PHE A 73 -11.64 -17.89 13.22
C PHE A 73 -12.36 -16.54 13.40
N GLY A 74 -13.02 -16.30 14.53
CA GLY A 74 -13.72 -15.04 14.83
C GLY A 74 -14.94 -14.73 13.95
N ILE A 75 -15.30 -15.62 13.02
CA ILE A 75 -16.41 -15.43 12.05
C ILE A 75 -17.78 -15.58 12.72
N TYR A 76 -17.89 -16.48 13.70
CA TYR A 76 -19.18 -16.89 14.28
C TYR A 76 -19.43 -16.38 15.70
N GLY A 77 -18.48 -15.65 16.29
CA GLY A 77 -18.67 -14.99 17.59
C GLY A 77 -19.32 -13.62 17.43
N ALA A 78 -19.93 -13.09 18.50
CA ALA A 78 -20.32 -11.68 18.56
C ALA A 78 -19.07 -10.80 18.56
N ALA A 79 -18.55 -10.49 17.38
CA ALA A 79 -17.36 -9.70 17.15
C ALA A 79 -17.72 -8.22 16.94
N ASN A 80 -17.00 -7.32 17.60
CA ASN A 80 -17.08 -5.89 17.34
C ASN A 80 -16.05 -5.54 16.27
N THR A 81 -16.53 -5.32 15.04
CA THR A 81 -15.70 -4.84 13.94
C THR A 81 -15.88 -3.33 13.79
N ARG A 82 -14.79 -2.57 13.89
CA ARG A 82 -14.77 -1.13 13.62
C ARG A 82 -13.99 -0.85 12.36
N LEU A 83 -14.60 -0.09 11.46
CA LEU A 83 -13.94 0.48 10.28
C LEU A 83 -13.66 1.96 10.57
N GLY A 84 -12.45 2.42 10.26
CA GLY A 84 -12.03 3.80 10.47
C GLY A 84 -11.17 4.30 9.32
N LEU A 85 -11.28 5.60 9.03
CA LEU A 85 -10.40 6.29 8.10
C LEU A 85 -9.59 7.31 8.87
N ASN A 86 -8.27 7.29 8.68
CA ASN A 86 -7.36 8.28 9.20
C ASN A 86 -6.76 9.09 8.06
N TYR A 87 -6.63 10.39 8.26
CA TYR A 87 -6.03 11.29 7.31
C TYR A 87 -4.92 12.10 7.98
N GLY A 88 -3.72 12.07 7.41
CA GLY A 88 -2.58 12.84 7.89
C GLY A 88 -2.72 14.30 7.51
N ILE A 89 -2.90 15.18 8.50
CA ILE A 89 -2.95 16.63 8.30
C ILE A 89 -1.54 17.25 8.38
N THR A 90 -0.67 16.65 9.19
CA THR A 90 0.69 17.11 9.50
C THR A 90 1.73 16.07 9.10
N ASP A 91 2.99 16.51 9.06
CA ASP A 91 4.16 15.65 8.83
C ASP A 91 4.53 14.87 10.09
#